data_AF-A0A1F4Y8J2-F1
#
_entry.id   AF-A0A1F4Y8J2-F1
#
_cell.length_a   1.000
_cell.length_b   1.000
_cell.length_c   1.000
_cell.angle_alpha   90.00
_cell.angle_beta   90.00
_cell.angle_gamma   90.00
#
_symmetry.space_group_name_H-M   'P 1'
#
loop_
_entity.id
_entity.type
_entity.pdbx_description
1 polymer ?
#
loop_
_entity_poly.entity_id
_entity_poly.type
_entity_poly.pdbx_seq_one_letter_code
_entity_poly.pdbx_strand_id
1 'polypeptide(L)'
;MSMMRRKIRGFTLVEVLVVVVILAILAAIAVPIYLRYVASARAGEAQEAIGAIWAAAKIYHSKYGNWPNNIQLLENDGLRLDQIVQNKWEFSISAGGTGIRTITARGTRAPVTGKNVNFNAQTGVWTGYGITQD
;
A
#
# COMPACT_ATOMS: atom_id res chain seq x y z
N MET A 1 -36.16 21.01 56.33
CA MET A 1 -36.08 20.21 55.08
C MET A 1 -34.63 19.78 54.88
N SER A 2 -34.27 18.56 55.31
CA SER A 2 -32.88 18.08 55.26
C SER A 2 -32.57 17.51 53.87
N MET A 3 -31.68 18.18 53.13
CA MET A 3 -31.18 17.73 51.84
C MET A 3 -30.29 16.49 52.02
N MET A 4 -30.73 15.34 51.53
CA MET A 4 -29.99 14.08 51.57
C MET A 4 -28.87 14.12 50.53
N ARG A 5 -27.61 14.32 50.96
CA ARG A 5 -26.44 14.30 50.06
C ARG A 5 -26.16 12.85 49.62
N ARG A 6 -26.40 12.55 48.33
CA ARG A 6 -25.95 11.29 47.70
C ARG A 6 -24.42 11.23 47.77
N LYS A 7 -23.85 10.19 48.41
CA LYS A 7 -22.42 9.89 48.30
C LYS A 7 -22.11 9.49 46.86
N ILE A 8 -21.38 10.35 46.14
CA ILE A 8 -20.79 10.01 44.85
C ILE A 8 -19.69 8.99 45.14
N ARG A 9 -19.86 7.75 44.66
CA ARG A 9 -18.80 6.74 44.68
C ARG A 9 -17.82 7.11 43.56
N GLY A 10 -16.58 7.43 43.93
CA GLY A 10 -15.49 7.69 42.98
C GLY A 10 -14.89 6.38 42.45
N PHE A 11 -14.21 6.48 41.30
CA PHE A 11 -13.46 5.38 40.70
C PHE A 11 -12.26 4.99 41.59
N THR A 12 -11.95 3.70 41.69
CA THR A 12 -10.76 3.25 42.43
C THR A 12 -9.51 3.28 41.56
N LEU A 13 -8.34 3.53 42.16
CA LEU A 13 -7.07 3.47 41.45
C LEU A 13 -6.77 2.06 40.91
N VAL A 14 -7.25 1.03 41.61
CA VAL A 14 -7.10 -0.37 41.19
C VAL A 14 -7.90 -0.66 39.92
N GLU A 15 -9.13 -0.13 39.79
CA GLU A 15 -9.93 -0.28 38.57
C GLU A 15 -9.26 0.36 37.36
N VAL A 16 -8.64 1.54 37.52
CA VAL A 16 -7.89 2.17 36.41
C VAL A 16 -6.65 1.36 36.07
N LEU A 17 -5.93 0.83 37.06
CA LEU A 17 -4.70 0.07 36.84
C LEU A 17 -4.96 -1.20 36.03
N VAL A 18 -5.98 -1.98 36.38
CA VAL A 18 -6.32 -3.22 35.65
C VAL A 18 -6.72 -2.91 34.20
N VAL A 19 -7.49 -1.84 33.98
CA VAL A 19 -7.90 -1.42 32.63
C VAL A 19 -6.68 -1.05 31.78
N VAL A 20 -5.74 -0.27 32.31
CA VAL A 20 -4.53 0.13 31.55
C VAL A 20 -3.67 -1.09 31.22
N VAL A 21 -3.56 -2.08 32.12
CA VAL A 21 -2.83 -3.32 31.86
C VAL A 21 -3.46 -4.11 30.70
N ILE A 22 -4.79 -4.26 30.70
CA ILE A 22 -5.49 -4.96 29.62
C ILE A 22 -5.31 -4.20 28.29
N LEU A 23 -5.46 -2.87 28.30
CA LEU A 23 -5.26 -2.04 27.10
C LEU A 23 -3.83 -2.15 26.55
N ALA A 24 -2.82 -2.26 27.42
CA ALA A 24 -1.44 -2.43 26.99
C ALA A 24 -1.22 -3.76 26.25
N ILE A 25 -1.80 -4.87 26.74
CA ILE A 25 -1.72 -6.18 26.08
C ILE A 25 -2.42 -6.14 24.71
N LEU A 26 -3.62 -5.55 24.64
CA LEU A 26 -4.36 -5.43 23.39
C LEU A 26 -3.60 -4.57 22.37
N ALA A 27 -3.04 -3.44 22.79
CA ALA A 27 -2.26 -2.56 21.92
C ALA A 27 -1.02 -3.25 21.36
N ALA A 28 -0.33 -4.08 22.15
CA ALA A 28 0.87 -4.81 21.72
C ALA A 28 0.59 -5.76 20.54
N ILE A 29 -0.60 -6.37 20.50
CA ILE A 29 -1.02 -7.26 19.41
C ILE A 29 -1.65 -6.47 18.25
N ALA A 30 -2.50 -5.48 18.56
CA ALA A 30 -3.27 -4.75 17.57
C ALA A 30 -2.40 -3.85 16.68
N VAL A 31 -1.40 -3.17 17.24
CA VAL A 31 -0.54 -2.23 16.50
C VAL A 31 0.21 -2.90 15.33
N PRO A 32 0.96 -4.01 15.51
CA PRO A 32 1.66 -4.63 14.38
C PRO A 32 0.71 -5.15 13.31
N ILE A 33 -0.46 -5.69 13.70
CA ILE A 33 -1.49 -6.15 12.76
C ILE A 33 -2.03 -4.98 11.94
N TYR A 34 -2.37 -3.87 12.61
CA TYR A 34 -2.84 -2.67 11.94
C TYR A 34 -1.81 -2.10 10.97
N LEU A 35 -0.53 -2.06 11.36
CA LEU A 35 0.55 -1.60 10.48
C LEU A 35 0.71 -2.49 9.23
N ARG A 36 0.57 -3.82 9.36
CA ARG A 36 0.57 -4.73 8.21
C ARG A 36 -0.63 -4.50 7.30
N TYR A 37 -1.83 -4.35 7.87
CA TYR A 37 -3.04 -4.07 7.11
C TYR A 37 -2.90 -2.77 6.28
N VAL A 38 -2.43 -1.70 6.91
CA VAL A 38 -2.18 -0.43 6.24
C VAL A 38 -1.10 -0.56 5.16
N ALA A 39 -0.07 -1.37 5.39
CA ALA A 39 0.96 -1.62 4.39
C ALA A 39 0.40 -2.35 3.16
N SER A 40 -0.41 -3.40 3.36
CA SER A 40 -1.07 -4.13 2.27
C SER A 40 -2.08 -3.27 1.51
N ALA A 41 -2.84 -2.42 2.20
CA ALA A 41 -3.76 -1.48 1.55
C ALA A 41 -3.02 -0.50 0.62
N ARG A 42 -1.90 0.07 1.09
CA ARG A 42 -1.06 0.96 0.28
C ARG A 42 -0.38 0.23 -0.88
N ALA A 43 0.01 -1.02 -0.68
CA ALA A 43 0.52 -1.85 -1.76
C ALA A 43 -0.57 -2.10 -2.81
N GLY A 44 -1.81 -2.31 -2.40
CA GLY A 44 -2.98 -2.44 -3.28
C GLY A 44 -3.14 -1.25 -4.24
N GLU A 45 -2.98 -0.02 -3.76
CA GLU A 45 -3.00 1.17 -4.63
C GLU A 45 -1.92 1.11 -5.73
N ALA A 46 -0.71 0.66 -5.37
CA ALA A 46 0.38 0.51 -6.33
C ALA A 46 0.13 -0.67 -7.29
N GLN A 47 -0.46 -1.77 -6.81
CA GLN A 47 -0.82 -2.93 -7.63
C GLN A 47 -1.88 -2.58 -8.68
N GLU A 48 -2.89 -1.79 -8.30
CA GLU A 48 -3.93 -1.30 -9.22
C GLU A 48 -3.31 -0.48 -10.36
N ALA A 49 -2.46 0.50 -10.00
CA ALA A 49 -1.76 1.31 -10.98
C ALA A 49 -0.84 0.47 -11.88
N ILE A 50 -0.05 -0.46 -11.32
CA ILE A 50 0.77 -1.39 -12.11
C ILE A 50 -0.10 -2.25 -13.04
N GLY A 51 -1.29 -2.66 -12.60
CA GLY A 51 -2.25 -3.38 -13.43
C GLY A 51 -2.69 -2.57 -14.66
N ALA A 52 -3.00 -1.28 -14.46
CA ALA A 52 -3.32 -0.37 -15.56
C ALA A 52 -2.13 -0.18 -16.51
N ILE A 53 -0.91 -0.03 -15.97
CA ILE A 53 0.33 0.06 -16.74
C ILE A 53 0.55 -1.21 -17.58
N TRP A 54 0.35 -2.39 -16.99
CA TRP A 54 0.51 -3.66 -17.67
C TRP A 54 -0.51 -3.84 -18.79
N ALA A 55 -1.77 -3.45 -18.56
CA ALA A 55 -2.80 -3.45 -19.60
C ALA A 55 -2.45 -2.52 -20.75
N ALA A 56 -2.03 -1.28 -20.45
CA ALA A 56 -1.59 -0.32 -21.46
C ALA A 56 -0.36 -0.81 -22.23
N ALA A 57 0.60 -1.45 -21.56
CA ALA A 57 1.77 -2.03 -22.20
C ALA A 57 1.42 -3.12 -23.22
N LYS A 58 0.44 -3.99 -22.91
CA LYS A 58 -0.06 -5.00 -23.86
C LYS A 58 -0.74 -4.36 -25.06
N ILE A 59 -1.55 -3.32 -24.85
CA ILE A 59 -2.19 -2.58 -25.93
C ILE A 59 -1.14 -1.92 -26.82
N TYR A 60 -0.14 -1.25 -26.22
CA TYR A 60 0.97 -0.62 -26.93
C TYR A 60 1.73 -1.65 -27.79
N HIS A 61 2.08 -2.80 -27.21
CA HIS A 61 2.73 -3.88 -27.95
C HIS A 61 1.87 -4.39 -29.12
N SER A 62 0.56 -4.52 -28.93
CA SER A 62 -0.36 -4.92 -30.00
C SER A 62 -0.45 -3.89 -31.13
N LYS A 63 -0.28 -2.60 -30.85
CA LYS A 63 -0.35 -1.52 -31.84
C LYS A 63 0.97 -1.35 -32.61
N TYR A 64 2.10 -1.42 -31.91
CA TYR A 64 3.40 -1.01 -32.45
C TYR A 64 4.40 -2.16 -32.63
N GLY A 65 4.04 -3.38 -32.22
CA GLY A 65 4.89 -4.57 -32.33
C GLY A 65 6.10 -4.60 -31.41
N ASN A 66 6.27 -3.58 -30.56
CA ASN A 66 7.39 -3.45 -29.63
C ASN A 66 6.87 -3.13 -28.22
N TRP A 67 7.56 -3.63 -27.19
CA TRP A 67 7.19 -3.33 -25.81
C TRP A 67 7.65 -1.93 -25.41
N PRO A 68 6.86 -1.20 -24.59
CA PRO A 68 7.30 0.08 -24.04
C PRO A 68 8.49 -0.13 -23.11
N ASN A 69 9.44 0.80 -23.13
CA ASN A 69 10.61 0.79 -22.25
C ASN A 69 10.52 1.83 -21.11
N ASN A 70 9.49 2.65 -21.10
CA ASN A 70 9.22 3.65 -20.06
C ASN A 70 7.72 3.94 -19.97
N ILE A 71 7.32 4.63 -18.90
CA ILE A 71 5.92 4.94 -18.63
C ILE A 71 5.38 6.06 -19.54
N GLN A 72 6.21 7.03 -19.91
CA GLN A 72 5.80 8.19 -20.73
C GLN A 72 5.28 7.78 -22.11
N LEU A 73 5.82 6.72 -22.71
CA LEU A 73 5.30 6.18 -23.97
C LEU A 73 3.84 5.70 -23.83
N LEU A 74 3.50 5.12 -22.68
CA LEU A 74 2.15 4.68 -22.40
C LEU A 74 1.22 5.85 -22.11
N GLU A 75 1.70 6.87 -21.41
CA GLU A 75 0.94 8.10 -21.15
C GLU A 75 0.61 8.84 -22.45
N ASN A 76 1.56 8.88 -23.38
CA ASN A 76 1.36 9.44 -24.71
C ASN A 76 0.36 8.63 -25.56
N ASP A 77 0.25 7.32 -25.31
CA ASP A 77 -0.74 6.42 -25.95
C ASP A 77 -2.07 6.33 -25.18
N GLY A 78 -2.27 7.21 -24.19
CA GLY A 78 -3.56 7.41 -23.51
C GLY A 78 -3.68 6.80 -22.12
N LEU A 79 -2.63 6.21 -21.56
CA LEU A 79 -2.63 5.82 -20.15
C LEU A 79 -2.75 7.06 -19.26
N ARG A 80 -3.69 7.04 -18.32
CA ARG A 80 -3.76 8.03 -17.25
C ARG A 80 -3.84 7.31 -15.91
N LEU A 81 -2.97 7.69 -14.99
CA LEU A 81 -3.01 7.22 -13.61
C LEU A 81 -3.54 8.34 -12.73
N ASP A 82 -4.13 7.96 -11.60
CA ASP A 82 -4.61 8.93 -10.62
C ASP A 82 -3.44 9.78 -10.09
N GLN A 83 -3.65 11.10 -10.02
CA GLN A 83 -2.61 12.06 -9.64
C GLN A 83 -2.15 11.88 -8.18
N ILE A 84 -3.02 11.43 -7.27
CA ILE A 84 -2.67 11.11 -5.89
C ILE A 84 -1.71 9.91 -5.86
N VAL A 85 -1.94 8.92 -6.72
CA VAL A 85 -1.06 7.76 -6.84
C VAL A 85 0.30 8.18 -7.42
N GLN A 86 0.32 8.92 -8.52
CA GLN A 86 1.56 9.43 -9.13
C GLN A 86 2.37 10.32 -8.19
N ASN A 87 1.68 11.11 -7.36
CA ASN A 87 2.34 11.94 -6.37
C ASN A 87 3.06 11.11 -5.28
N LYS A 88 2.61 9.89 -4.98
CA LYS A 88 3.18 9.03 -3.93
C LYS A 88 4.14 7.96 -4.48
N TRP A 89 3.89 7.50 -5.70
CA TRP A 89 4.54 6.37 -6.34
C TRP A 89 5.11 6.78 -7.69
N GLU A 90 6.39 6.50 -7.87
CA GLU A 90 7.06 6.59 -9.16
C GLU A 90 7.07 5.21 -9.82
N PHE A 91 6.69 5.15 -11.10
CA PHE A 91 6.59 3.89 -11.85
C PHE A 91 7.71 3.76 -12.87
N SER A 92 8.33 2.58 -12.93
CA SER A 92 9.34 2.26 -13.93
C SER A 92 9.10 0.88 -14.54
N ILE A 93 9.52 0.74 -15.80
CA ILE A 93 9.42 -0.50 -16.57
C ILE A 93 10.85 -0.99 -16.83
N SER A 94 11.14 -2.23 -16.45
CA SER A 94 12.34 -2.94 -16.86
C SER A 94 11.99 -3.87 -18.01
N ALA A 95 12.45 -3.54 -19.21
CA ALA A 95 12.36 -4.41 -20.37
C ALA A 95 13.53 -5.43 -20.40
N GLY A 96 13.25 -6.63 -20.89
CA GLY A 96 14.21 -7.64 -21.31
C GLY A 96 14.05 -7.93 -22.80
N GLY A 97 14.98 -8.69 -23.38
CA GLY A 97 15.09 -8.85 -24.84
C GLY A 97 13.80 -9.21 -25.59
N THR A 98 12.86 -9.93 -24.96
CA THR A 98 11.58 -10.35 -25.56
C THR A 98 10.33 -9.74 -24.92
N GLY A 99 10.47 -8.83 -23.94
CA GLY A 99 9.32 -8.15 -23.34
C GLY A 99 9.59 -7.53 -21.98
N ILE A 100 8.54 -7.05 -21.31
CA ILE A 100 8.67 -6.49 -19.96
C ILE A 100 9.05 -7.60 -18.97
N ARG A 101 10.06 -7.36 -18.15
CA ARG A 101 10.47 -8.25 -17.05
C ARG A 101 9.76 -7.85 -15.77
N THR A 102 9.88 -6.59 -15.40
CA THR A 102 9.37 -6.08 -14.13
C THR A 102 8.76 -4.70 -14.32
N ILE A 103 7.61 -4.47 -13.70
CA ILE A 103 7.07 -3.13 -13.47
C ILE A 103 7.22 -2.85 -11.97
N THR A 104 7.83 -1.72 -11.64
CA THR A 104 8.16 -1.34 -10.27
C THR A 104 7.45 -0.04 -9.91
N ALA A 105 6.73 -0.03 -8.79
CA ALA A 105 6.28 1.18 -8.12
C ALA A 105 7.20 1.47 -6.93
N ARG A 106 7.87 2.62 -6.94
CA ARG A 106 8.74 3.10 -5.86
C ARG A 106 8.07 4.24 -5.12
N GLY A 107 7.90 4.09 -3.81
CA GLY A 107 7.33 5.14 -2.97
C GLY A 107 8.32 6.30 -2.81
N THR A 108 7.89 7.51 -3.15
CA THR A 108 8.71 8.74 -3.10
C THR A 108 8.32 9.64 -1.92
N ARG A 109 7.13 9.44 -1.35
CA ARG A 109 6.62 10.26 -0.24
C ARG A 109 6.20 9.40 0.94
N ALA A 110 6.31 10.01 2.13
CA ALA A 110 5.79 9.39 3.35
C ALA A 110 4.30 9.12 3.14
N PRO A 111 3.81 7.94 3.55
CA PRO A 111 4.47 6.96 4.42
C PRO A 111 5.15 5.78 3.69
N VAL A 112 5.27 5.83 2.36
CA VAL A 112 5.81 4.72 1.53
C VAL A 112 7.23 4.99 1.01
N THR A 113 7.89 6.07 1.45
CA THR A 113 9.22 6.45 0.96
C THR A 113 10.21 5.28 1.01
N GLY A 114 10.84 5.00 -0.14
CA GLY A 114 11.83 3.95 -0.31
C GLY A 114 11.27 2.52 -0.35
N LYS A 115 9.94 2.35 -0.29
CA LYS A 115 9.28 1.05 -0.42
C LYS A 115 8.99 0.75 -1.89
N ASN A 116 9.18 -0.50 -2.29
CA ASN A 116 8.93 -0.94 -3.66
C ASN A 116 7.83 -1.99 -3.69
N VAL A 117 6.93 -1.89 -4.66
CA VAL A 117 6.01 -2.96 -5.07
C VAL A 117 6.36 -3.34 -6.50
N ASN A 118 6.71 -4.61 -6.72
CA ASN A 118 7.18 -5.08 -8.01
C ASN A 118 6.25 -6.15 -8.54
N PHE A 119 5.93 -6.05 -9.83
CA PHE A 119 5.25 -7.08 -10.60
C PHE A 119 6.22 -7.70 -11.59
N ASN A 120 6.50 -9.00 -11.46
CA ASN A 120 7.24 -9.75 -12.45
C ASN A 120 6.29 -10.20 -13.56
N ALA A 121 6.41 -9.60 -14.74
CA ALA A 121 5.53 -9.86 -15.87
C ALA A 121 5.81 -11.22 -16.55
N GLN A 122 6.94 -11.86 -16.26
CA GLN A 122 7.28 -13.19 -16.78
C GLN A 122 6.64 -14.30 -15.95
N THR A 123 6.57 -14.12 -14.63
CA THR A 123 6.04 -15.14 -13.71
C THR A 123 4.66 -14.80 -13.15
N GLY A 124 4.19 -13.57 -13.31
CA GLY A 124 2.95 -13.08 -12.69
C GLY A 124 3.06 -12.84 -11.18
N VAL A 125 4.27 -12.92 -10.62
CA VAL A 125 4.50 -12.85 -9.16
C VAL A 125 4.67 -11.41 -8.69
N TRP A 126 4.00 -11.09 -7.58
CA TRP A 126 4.17 -9.83 -6.85
C TRP A 126 5.21 -9.96 -5.75
N THR A 127 6.04 -8.95 -5.57
CA THR A 127 7.04 -8.91 -4.50
C THR A 127 7.18 -7.50 -3.92
N GLY A 128 7.71 -7.41 -2.70
CA GLY A 128 8.05 -6.14 -2.05
C GLY A 128 7.09 -5.75 -0.93
N TYR A 129 6.94 -4.44 -0.72
CA TYR A 129 6.21 -3.87 0.40
C TYR A 129 4.73 -4.25 0.41
N GLY A 130 4.21 -4.62 1.58
CA GLY A 130 2.79 -4.94 1.78
C GLY A 130 2.31 -6.22 1.12
N ILE A 131 3.19 -6.95 0.42
CA ILE A 131 2.90 -8.26 -0.18
C ILE A 131 3.28 -9.35 0.83
N THR A 132 2.31 -10.19 1.19
CA THR A 132 2.59 -11.41 1.96
C THR A 132 3.10 -12.46 0.97
N GLN A 133 4.32 -12.96 1.18
CA GLN A 133 4.80 -14.15 0.49
C GLN A 133 4.36 -15.35 1.34
N ASP A 134 3.47 -16.17 0.79
CA ASP A 134 3.06 -17.44 1.39
C ASP A 134 4.18 -18.48 1.24
#